data_AF-A0A814PNV1-F1
#
_entry.id   AF-A0A814PNV1-F1
#
_cell.length_a   1.000
_cell.length_b   1.000
_cell.length_c   1.000
_cell.angle_alpha   90.00
_cell.angle_beta   90.00
_cell.angle_gamma   90.00
#
_symmetry.space_group_name_H-M   'P 1'
#
loop_
_entity.id
_entity.type
_entity.pdbx_description
1 polymer ?
#
loop_
_entity_poly.entity_id
_entity_poly.type
_entity_poly.pdbx_seq_one_letter_code
_entity_poly.pdbx_strand_id
1 'polypeptide(L)'
;MDYPPQMHHQASFPCKPPPSHHSQNPIISNHLQPINSDSHTTMWLDDPYSVSNACPSQRDSGFNSRPASLRSIESTGTGPIHHGSTSVYENIPSRLSNNPENTYPQYTELQPAPPPAKLPPAQIIAELLNLLIEDDSVIVREAVLLTHVLIREGGETRSEVIQNRELINTLLETFSKDIGDGQIIHALASLFHSLSQQQEGLRVILDCGGISRLISLLDSPDNTVNFVITTLHNFLIVFQDQASDEIERCDGIEKFINLLERSNDKLLTLVSDSLLKMSIYNVKSKIFIQNNEKCIRRLLYIFDTSTYDKLLLTISKLLPIISSGNELIKRIILQLNGLNIFEKHLRTTKSIRIRHNCLITIRNISNQATRMRDIDSLIQKLATILLTDDHQSVICSLGILNNLTADNRINKSLFVKLNGVQTLMQKLLMNVDENDDLIEVVLCTLRHITARHDLENEARETIRKSYGIGNIIKLLRDKNFKEHWGILKATVGLIKNLAISSTIIPYLCEQNAVRRLIELLIIIDRERLKISEDNKLDILLDIIIGALINLAKDSSCRSIIKEMKCTPIFIRFSHLPSCSLQQSSNSLLNELNID
;
A
#
# COMPACT_ATOMS: atom_id res chain seq x y z
N MET A 1 -3.34 -50.98 72.46
CA MET A 1 -1.93 -51.40 72.43
C MET A 1 -1.09 -50.14 72.38
N ASP A 2 -0.03 -50.13 73.17
CA ASP A 2 1.18 -49.31 73.11
C ASP A 2 1.06 -47.77 73.10
N TYR A 3 1.28 -47.24 74.30
CA TYR A 3 1.65 -45.88 74.75
C TYR A 3 3.20 -45.71 74.70
N PRO A 4 3.89 -44.60 75.13
CA PRO A 4 3.48 -43.25 75.59
C PRO A 4 4.34 -42.09 74.91
N PRO A 5 4.61 -40.89 75.51
CA PRO A 5 3.67 -39.73 75.48
C PRO A 5 4.31 -38.28 75.43
N GLN A 6 3.50 -37.23 75.69
CA GLN A 6 3.84 -35.88 76.26
C GLN A 6 4.67 -34.89 75.38
N MET A 7 4.70 -33.53 75.53
CA MET A 7 3.98 -32.43 76.26
C MET A 7 4.49 -31.05 75.68
N HIS A 8 4.03 -29.81 75.97
CA HIS A 8 2.95 -29.17 76.74
C HIS A 8 2.72 -27.70 76.26
N HIS A 9 1.49 -27.15 76.34
CA HIS A 9 1.15 -25.69 76.47
C HIS A 9 1.56 -24.71 75.33
N GLN A 10 1.07 -23.46 75.22
CA GLN A 10 0.12 -22.64 76.03
C GLN A 10 -0.79 -21.75 75.11
N ALA A 11 -1.62 -20.85 75.67
CA ALA A 11 -2.70 -20.14 74.94
C ALA A 11 -2.68 -18.60 75.10
N SER A 12 -3.40 -17.89 74.21
CA SER A 12 -3.79 -16.47 74.36
C SER A 12 -5.05 -16.11 73.54
N PHE A 13 -5.74 -15.02 73.90
CA PHE A 13 -7.09 -14.64 73.41
C PHE A 13 -7.08 -13.53 72.34
N PRO A 14 -8.17 -13.36 71.55
CA PRO A 14 -8.32 -12.31 70.52
C PRO A 14 -9.03 -11.04 71.02
N CYS A 15 -8.87 -9.92 70.29
CA CYS A 15 -9.63 -8.67 70.47
C CYS A 15 -10.33 -8.23 69.17
N LYS A 16 -11.37 -7.37 69.30
CA LYS A 16 -12.21 -6.84 68.19
C LYS A 16 -12.33 -5.29 68.24
N PRO A 17 -12.79 -4.63 67.15
CA PRO A 17 -12.83 -3.16 66.93
C PRO A 17 -14.15 -2.52 67.48
N PRO A 18 -14.56 -1.24 67.21
CA PRO A 18 -14.02 -0.16 66.34
C PRO A 18 -13.58 1.09 67.16
N PRO A 19 -13.85 2.41 66.88
CA PRO A 19 -14.93 3.08 66.12
C PRO A 19 -14.53 3.61 64.72
N SER A 20 -15.15 4.70 64.22
CA SER A 20 -15.07 5.24 62.85
C SER A 20 -15.27 6.77 62.79
N HIS A 21 -14.68 7.50 61.83
CA HIS A 21 -15.19 8.82 61.38
C HIS A 21 -14.81 9.22 59.93
N HIS A 22 -15.80 9.80 59.25
CA HIS A 22 -15.80 10.74 58.10
C HIS A 22 -14.62 10.85 57.10
N SER A 23 -14.88 10.30 55.91
CA SER A 23 -14.90 10.98 54.59
C SER A 23 -13.85 12.05 54.22
N GLN A 24 -13.12 11.78 53.13
CA GLN A 24 -13.11 12.61 51.90
C GLN A 24 -12.60 11.82 50.68
N ASN A 25 -13.15 12.12 49.49
CA ASN A 25 -12.63 11.73 48.17
C ASN A 25 -11.38 12.60 47.85
N PRO A 26 -10.44 12.23 46.92
CA PRO A 26 -10.78 11.80 45.55
C PRO A 26 -9.77 10.87 44.80
N ILE A 27 -10.00 10.72 43.49
CA ILE A 27 -9.13 10.19 42.41
C ILE A 27 -8.92 8.66 42.39
N ILE A 28 -9.49 8.02 41.35
CA ILE A 28 -9.14 6.66 40.92
C ILE A 28 -8.16 6.75 39.75
N SER A 29 -6.90 6.39 40.00
CA SER A 29 -5.91 6.11 38.94
C SER A 29 -5.73 4.60 38.81
N ASN A 30 -6.53 3.96 37.94
CA ASN A 30 -6.46 2.52 37.74
C ASN A 30 -5.17 2.12 37.00
N HIS A 31 -4.26 1.46 37.72
CA HIS A 31 -3.13 0.74 37.12
C HIS A 31 -3.63 -0.39 36.20
N LEU A 32 -3.11 -0.43 34.98
CA LEU A 32 -3.04 -1.66 34.18
C LEU A 32 -1.61 -2.19 34.21
N GLN A 33 -1.47 -3.51 34.37
CA GLN A 33 -0.17 -4.18 34.41
C GLN A 33 0.42 -4.30 32.99
N PRO A 34 1.76 -4.25 32.84
CA PRO A 34 2.40 -4.43 31.54
C PRO A 34 2.30 -5.90 31.07
N ILE A 35 1.90 -6.09 29.82
CA ILE A 35 1.93 -7.39 29.14
C ILE A 35 3.21 -7.44 28.29
N ASN A 36 3.97 -8.53 28.38
CA ASN A 36 5.24 -8.70 27.64
C ASN A 36 5.08 -8.51 26.13
N SER A 37 5.81 -7.56 25.56
CA SER A 37 5.71 -7.15 24.15
C SER A 37 6.86 -7.69 23.28
N ASP A 38 7.08 -9.01 23.29
CA ASP A 38 8.10 -9.70 22.47
C ASP A 38 7.67 -9.85 20.99
N SER A 39 7.27 -8.73 20.36
CA SER A 39 6.84 -8.66 18.96
C SER A 39 7.44 -7.45 18.25
N HIS A 40 8.78 -7.41 18.19
CA HIS A 40 9.51 -6.45 17.35
C HIS A 40 9.28 -6.74 15.85
N THR A 41 8.16 -6.25 15.33
CA THR A 41 7.93 -6.14 13.89
C THR A 41 8.84 -5.03 13.35
N THR A 42 9.70 -5.32 12.36
CA THR A 42 10.44 -4.28 11.64
C THR A 42 9.47 -3.43 10.83
N MET A 43 9.48 -2.12 11.07
CA MET A 43 8.60 -1.17 10.38
C MET A 43 9.15 -0.85 8.99
N TRP A 44 8.69 -1.59 7.98
CA TRP A 44 8.92 -1.27 6.57
C TRP A 44 7.98 -0.13 6.14
N LEU A 45 8.37 1.10 6.42
CA LEU A 45 7.70 2.33 6.00
C LEU A 45 8.69 3.27 5.30
N ASP A 46 8.98 2.94 4.03
CA ASP A 46 9.46 3.90 3.05
C ASP A 46 8.42 4.01 1.93
N ASP A 47 7.78 5.17 1.83
CA ASP A 47 6.91 5.51 0.70
C ASP A 47 7.80 5.81 -0.52
N PRO A 48 7.62 5.13 -1.69
CA PRO A 48 8.47 5.33 -2.88
C PRO A 48 8.16 6.64 -3.65
N TYR A 49 7.69 7.68 -2.94
CA TYR A 49 7.19 8.94 -3.51
C TYR A 49 7.55 10.17 -2.64
N SER A 50 8.85 10.36 -2.36
CA SER A 50 9.38 11.59 -1.74
C SER A 50 10.46 12.23 -2.62
N VAL A 51 10.05 13.16 -3.50
CA VAL A 51 10.97 13.94 -4.34
C VAL A 51 11.30 15.26 -3.66
N SER A 52 12.53 15.42 -3.18
CA SER A 52 13.03 16.67 -2.61
C SER A 52 13.44 17.67 -3.71
N ASN A 53 12.90 18.87 -3.68
CA ASN A 53 13.21 19.93 -4.67
C ASN A 53 14.66 20.42 -4.55
N ALA A 54 15.48 20.14 -5.58
CA ALA A 54 16.73 20.86 -5.85
C ALA A 54 17.05 20.86 -7.36
N CYS A 55 17.25 22.05 -7.92
CA CYS A 55 17.75 22.32 -9.27
C CYS A 55 18.74 23.52 -9.12
N PRO A 56 19.75 23.73 -9.99
CA PRO A 56 19.82 23.29 -11.39
C PRO A 56 21.15 22.69 -11.88
N SER A 57 21.11 21.97 -13.01
CA SER A 57 21.93 22.25 -14.21
C SER A 57 21.68 21.20 -15.32
N GLN A 58 22.12 21.50 -16.54
CA GLN A 58 21.79 20.76 -17.76
C GLN A 58 22.71 19.56 -18.03
N ARG A 59 22.16 18.46 -18.55
CA ARG A 59 22.50 17.88 -19.88
C ARG A 59 21.62 16.69 -20.25
N ASP A 60 21.51 16.45 -21.55
CA ASP A 60 20.56 15.52 -22.17
C ASP A 60 21.00 14.04 -22.17
N SER A 61 20.03 13.14 -22.04
CA SER A 61 19.84 12.01 -22.96
C SER A 61 18.48 11.35 -22.67
N GLY A 62 17.64 11.18 -23.68
CA GLY A 62 16.21 10.95 -23.48
C GLY A 62 15.73 9.50 -23.59
N PHE A 63 14.52 9.25 -23.10
CA PHE A 63 13.57 8.29 -23.69
C PHE A 63 12.12 8.72 -23.38
N ASN A 64 11.57 9.62 -24.21
CA ASN A 64 10.23 10.18 -24.01
C ASN A 64 9.12 9.21 -24.42
N SER A 65 8.29 8.77 -23.47
CA SER A 65 7.06 8.00 -23.73
C SER A 65 5.83 8.79 -23.28
N ARG A 66 5.23 9.55 -24.21
CA ARG A 66 3.96 10.28 -23.94
C ARG A 66 2.78 9.31 -23.85
N PRO A 67 1.86 9.45 -22.87
CA PRO A 67 0.59 8.73 -22.89
C PRO A 67 -0.32 9.31 -23.98
N ALA A 68 -0.95 8.45 -24.77
CA ALA A 68 -1.91 8.86 -25.80
C ALA A 68 -3.29 9.19 -25.21
N SER A 69 -3.95 10.20 -25.77
CA SER A 69 -5.27 10.68 -25.33
C SER A 69 -6.44 9.83 -25.86
N LEU A 70 -7.61 10.06 -25.26
CA LEU A 70 -8.87 9.35 -25.52
C LEU A 70 -9.28 9.36 -27.00
N ARG A 71 -9.58 8.18 -27.55
CA ARG A 71 -10.53 8.01 -28.67
C ARG A 71 -11.45 6.82 -28.41
N SER A 72 -12.72 7.00 -28.72
CA SER A 72 -13.80 6.00 -28.64
C SER A 72 -13.70 4.98 -29.78
N ILE A 73 -14.42 3.86 -29.60
CA ILE A 73 -14.52 2.77 -30.58
C ILE A 73 -15.86 2.88 -31.30
N GLU A 74 -15.83 2.94 -32.63
CA GLU A 74 -16.95 2.60 -33.51
C GLU A 74 -16.45 1.66 -34.63
N SER A 75 -17.38 0.94 -35.27
CA SER A 75 -17.08 -0.31 -35.96
C SER A 75 -17.37 -0.31 -37.46
N THR A 76 -16.41 -0.85 -38.23
CA THR A 76 -16.58 -1.58 -39.51
C THR A 76 -17.33 -0.89 -40.67
N GLY A 77 -16.58 -0.46 -41.70
CA GLY A 77 -17.11 -0.05 -43.00
C GLY A 77 -16.01 -0.03 -44.08
N THR A 78 -16.10 -0.94 -45.04
CA THR A 78 -15.17 -1.20 -46.16
C THR A 78 -14.73 0.04 -46.98
N GLY A 79 -13.43 0.16 -47.31
CA GLY A 79 -12.92 1.03 -48.40
C GLY A 79 -12.96 0.33 -49.78
N PRO A 80 -12.06 0.62 -50.75
CA PRO A 80 -10.89 1.54 -50.73
C PRO A 80 -10.71 2.38 -52.04
N ILE A 81 -9.47 2.81 -52.36
CA ILE A 81 -8.86 3.14 -53.69
C ILE A 81 -8.45 4.61 -53.98
N HIS A 82 -7.16 4.88 -53.69
CA HIS A 82 -6.09 5.52 -54.51
C HIS A 82 -6.15 6.93 -55.16
N HIS A 83 -5.05 7.68 -54.90
CA HIS A 83 -4.30 8.65 -55.75
C HIS A 83 -5.01 9.94 -56.26
N GLY A 84 -4.30 11.07 -56.50
CA GLY A 84 -2.90 11.36 -56.17
C GLY A 84 -2.29 12.62 -56.83
N SER A 85 -1.92 13.61 -56.01
CA SER A 85 -0.75 14.51 -56.13
C SER A 85 -0.55 15.50 -57.31
N THR A 86 -0.57 16.82 -56.97
CA THR A 86 0.27 17.92 -57.55
C THR A 86 0.11 18.29 -59.06
N SER A 87 0.51 19.46 -59.60
CA SER A 87 1.37 20.58 -59.15
C SER A 87 1.04 21.96 -59.83
N VAL A 88 1.17 23.06 -59.08
CA VAL A 88 2.03 24.26 -59.36
C VAL A 88 1.98 25.01 -60.73
N TYR A 89 1.36 26.21 -60.72
CA TYR A 89 1.77 27.55 -61.25
C TYR A 89 2.03 27.93 -62.76
N GLU A 90 1.64 29.20 -63.05
CA GLU A 90 2.18 30.24 -63.99
C GLU A 90 1.56 30.63 -65.38
N ASN A 91 1.13 31.91 -65.46
CA ASN A 91 1.36 32.99 -66.48
C ASN A 91 0.89 32.90 -67.97
N ILE A 92 -0.31 33.48 -68.25
CA ILE A 92 -0.58 34.74 -69.04
C ILE A 92 0.45 35.13 -70.15
N PRO A 93 0.07 35.35 -71.44
CA PRO A 93 -0.69 36.56 -71.85
C PRO A 93 -1.70 36.46 -73.02
N SER A 94 -2.30 37.61 -73.36
CA SER A 94 -3.57 37.85 -74.07
C SER A 94 -3.51 38.09 -75.60
N ARG A 95 -4.68 38.05 -76.26
CA ARG A 95 -5.02 38.87 -77.46
C ARG A 95 -6.53 39.06 -77.65
N LEU A 96 -6.93 40.12 -78.37
CA LEU A 96 -8.32 40.50 -78.61
C LEU A 96 -8.88 39.93 -79.94
N SER A 97 -10.20 39.73 -79.99
CA SER A 97 -11.00 39.99 -81.20
C SER A 97 -12.45 40.31 -80.81
N ASN A 98 -13.12 41.18 -81.58
CA ASN A 98 -14.50 41.60 -81.33
C ASN A 98 -15.47 40.76 -82.16
N ASN A 99 -16.70 40.56 -81.65
CA ASN A 99 -17.91 40.63 -82.46
C ASN A 99 -19.12 40.97 -81.57
N PRO A 100 -20.22 41.56 -82.11
CA PRO A 100 -21.24 42.22 -81.30
C PRO A 100 -22.55 41.43 -81.18
N GLU A 101 -23.46 41.98 -80.36
CA GLU A 101 -24.91 41.75 -80.35
C GLU A 101 -25.42 40.31 -80.17
N ASN A 102 -25.83 40.02 -78.92
CA ASN A 102 -26.98 39.14 -78.69
C ASN A 102 -27.77 39.63 -77.46
N THR A 103 -28.83 40.39 -77.72
CA THR A 103 -29.54 41.16 -76.69
C THR A 103 -30.57 40.31 -75.95
N TYR A 104 -30.17 39.74 -74.82
CA TYR A 104 -31.08 39.13 -73.85
C TYR A 104 -31.15 40.00 -72.59
N PRO A 105 -32.34 40.13 -71.96
CA PRO A 105 -32.49 40.93 -70.75
C PRO A 105 -31.65 40.34 -69.61
N GLN A 106 -30.92 41.19 -68.88
CA GLN A 106 -30.31 40.79 -67.62
C GLN A 106 -31.41 40.41 -66.63
N TYR A 107 -31.56 39.12 -66.36
CA TYR A 107 -32.07 38.69 -65.07
C TYR A 107 -31.08 39.20 -64.03
N THR A 108 -31.50 40.13 -63.18
CA THR A 108 -30.74 40.49 -61.99
C THR A 108 -30.66 39.25 -61.12
N GLU A 109 -29.48 38.64 -61.04
CA GLU A 109 -29.21 37.64 -60.03
C GLU A 109 -29.43 38.29 -58.67
N LEU A 110 -30.52 37.91 -58.00
CA LEU A 110 -30.69 38.16 -56.58
C LEU A 110 -29.54 37.44 -55.89
N GLN A 111 -28.53 38.22 -55.49
CA GLN A 111 -27.49 37.73 -54.60
C GLN A 111 -28.20 37.03 -53.42
N PRO A 112 -27.84 35.78 -53.09
CA PRO A 112 -28.38 35.16 -51.89
C PRO A 112 -28.07 36.10 -50.72
N ALA A 113 -29.09 36.48 -49.96
CA ALA A 113 -28.95 37.43 -48.87
C ALA A 113 -27.77 37.00 -47.99
N PRO A 114 -26.90 37.94 -47.55
CA PRO A 114 -25.74 37.59 -46.75
C PRO A 114 -26.22 36.75 -45.56
N PRO A 115 -25.56 35.62 -45.25
CA PRO A 115 -26.02 34.72 -44.20
C PRO A 115 -26.22 35.52 -42.93
N PRO A 116 -27.34 35.31 -42.19
CA PRO A 116 -27.74 36.18 -41.09
C PRO A 116 -26.57 36.36 -40.15
N ALA A 117 -26.20 37.62 -39.91
CA ALA A 117 -24.98 37.97 -39.19
C ALA A 117 -24.98 37.22 -37.86
N LYS A 118 -23.98 36.36 -37.64
CA LYS A 118 -23.88 35.58 -36.40
C LYS A 118 -23.90 36.54 -35.23
N LEU A 119 -24.83 36.33 -34.31
CA LEU A 119 -24.96 37.15 -33.11
C LEU A 119 -23.59 37.21 -32.40
N PRO A 120 -23.16 38.40 -31.94
CA PRO A 120 -21.87 38.52 -31.27
C PRO A 120 -21.91 37.67 -29.99
N PRO A 121 -20.85 36.93 -29.63
CA PRO A 121 -20.87 35.97 -28.53
C PRO A 121 -21.35 36.55 -27.19
N ALA A 122 -21.03 37.82 -26.90
CA ALA A 122 -21.53 38.53 -25.73
C ALA A 122 -23.07 38.67 -25.69
N GLN A 123 -23.73 38.85 -26.85
CA GLN A 123 -25.18 38.90 -26.94
C GLN A 123 -25.80 37.50 -26.77
N ILE A 124 -25.19 36.47 -27.37
CA ILE A 124 -25.62 35.07 -27.18
C ILE A 124 -25.59 34.70 -25.69
N ILE A 125 -24.53 35.08 -24.98
CA ILE A 125 -24.39 34.82 -23.54
C ILE A 125 -25.45 35.59 -22.72
N ALA A 126 -25.73 36.86 -23.06
CA ALA A 126 -26.77 37.64 -22.40
C ALA A 126 -28.18 37.05 -22.61
N GLU A 127 -28.48 36.57 -23.82
CA GLU A 127 -29.74 35.88 -24.12
C GLU A 127 -29.85 34.56 -23.34
N LEU A 128 -28.79 33.75 -23.27
CA LEU A 128 -28.75 32.52 -22.47
C LEU A 128 -28.92 32.78 -20.96
N LEU A 129 -28.30 33.83 -20.41
CA LEU A 129 -28.44 34.20 -19.01
C LEU A 129 -29.89 34.51 -18.65
N ASN A 130 -30.61 35.27 -19.48
CA ASN A 130 -32.03 35.53 -19.28
C ASN A 130 -32.85 34.23 -19.26
N LEU A 131 -32.66 33.35 -20.25
CA LEU A 131 -33.40 32.10 -20.39
C LEU A 131 -33.15 31.08 -19.24
N LEU A 132 -32.03 31.19 -18.52
CA LEU A 132 -31.73 30.37 -17.33
C LEU A 132 -32.37 30.93 -16.04
N ILE A 133 -32.77 32.20 -16.04
CA ILE A 133 -33.39 32.86 -14.89
C ILE A 133 -34.89 32.60 -14.85
N GLU A 134 -35.54 32.44 -16.02
CA GLU A 134 -36.97 32.10 -16.22
C GLU A 134 -37.52 30.98 -15.30
N ASP A 135 -38.82 31.04 -15.04
CA ASP A 135 -39.56 30.08 -14.21
C ASP A 135 -39.95 28.78 -14.96
N ASP A 136 -40.04 28.82 -16.30
CA ASP A 136 -40.43 27.64 -17.10
C ASP A 136 -39.24 26.67 -17.27
N SER A 137 -39.38 25.49 -16.68
CA SER A 137 -38.41 24.40 -16.77
C SER A 137 -38.11 23.96 -18.21
N VAL A 138 -39.06 24.10 -19.15
CA VAL A 138 -38.84 23.82 -20.57
C VAL A 138 -37.85 24.83 -21.17
N ILE A 139 -38.00 26.11 -20.85
CA ILE A 139 -37.11 27.19 -21.33
C ILE A 139 -35.72 27.05 -20.72
N VAL A 140 -35.64 26.84 -19.40
CA VAL A 140 -34.37 26.62 -18.69
C VAL A 140 -33.65 25.38 -19.24
N ARG A 141 -34.36 24.27 -19.51
CA ARG A 141 -33.76 23.07 -20.11
C ARG A 141 -33.21 23.35 -21.51
N GLU A 142 -33.95 24.08 -22.34
CA GLU A 142 -33.52 24.40 -23.71
C GLU A 142 -32.30 25.34 -23.70
N ALA A 143 -32.25 26.32 -22.79
CA ALA A 143 -31.07 27.17 -22.59
C ALA A 143 -29.82 26.36 -22.20
N VAL A 144 -29.97 25.35 -21.33
CA VAL A 144 -28.88 24.41 -20.99
C VAL A 144 -28.45 23.60 -22.22
N LEU A 145 -29.39 23.08 -23.01
CA LEU A 145 -29.09 22.31 -24.22
C LEU A 145 -28.40 23.15 -25.30
N LEU A 146 -28.86 24.38 -25.54
CA LEU A 146 -28.23 25.34 -26.45
C LEU A 146 -26.80 25.69 -26.00
N THR A 147 -26.61 25.95 -24.70
CA THR A 147 -25.26 26.18 -24.14
C THR A 147 -24.36 24.96 -24.33
N HIS A 148 -24.88 23.75 -24.14
CA HIS A 148 -24.17 22.50 -24.36
C HIS A 148 -23.76 22.30 -25.83
N VAL A 149 -24.62 22.67 -26.78
CA VAL A 149 -24.31 22.66 -28.23
C VAL A 149 -23.18 23.64 -28.54
N LEU A 150 -23.26 24.90 -28.08
CA LEU A 150 -22.22 25.92 -28.31
C LEU A 150 -20.84 25.49 -27.76
N ILE A 151 -20.83 24.86 -26.57
CA ILE A 151 -19.61 24.27 -25.98
C ILE A 151 -19.03 23.16 -26.87
N ARG A 152 -19.86 22.43 -27.63
CA ARG A 152 -19.40 21.33 -28.49
C ARG A 152 -18.96 21.78 -29.88
N GLU A 153 -19.67 22.72 -30.52
CA GLU A 153 -19.45 23.10 -31.93
C GLU A 153 -18.10 23.79 -32.19
N GLY A 154 -17.58 24.56 -31.23
CA GLY A 154 -16.24 25.18 -31.36
C GLY A 154 -16.25 26.62 -31.87
N GLY A 155 -15.08 27.06 -32.34
CA GLY A 155 -14.84 28.44 -32.77
C GLY A 155 -14.69 29.43 -31.61
N GLU A 156 -14.85 30.72 -31.93
CA GLU A 156 -14.69 31.83 -30.99
C GLU A 156 -15.73 31.74 -29.86
N THR A 157 -17.02 31.61 -30.20
CA THR A 157 -18.15 31.58 -29.27
C THR A 157 -17.99 30.56 -28.14
N ARG A 158 -17.41 29.38 -28.42
CA ARG A 158 -17.08 28.36 -27.40
C ARG A 158 -16.13 28.92 -26.34
N SER A 159 -15.13 29.68 -26.75
CA SER A 159 -14.09 30.25 -25.88
C SER A 159 -14.68 31.29 -24.93
N GLU A 160 -15.56 32.16 -25.42
CA GLU A 160 -16.23 33.17 -24.60
C GLU A 160 -17.28 32.55 -23.65
N VAL A 161 -18.07 31.57 -24.12
CA VAL A 161 -19.01 30.80 -23.29
C VAL A 161 -18.29 30.06 -22.16
N ILE A 162 -17.10 29.47 -22.43
CA ILE A 162 -16.29 28.79 -21.41
C ILE A 162 -15.70 29.77 -20.39
N GLN A 163 -15.27 30.97 -20.83
CA GLN A 163 -14.63 31.95 -19.96
C GLN A 163 -15.63 32.80 -19.15
N ASN A 164 -16.92 32.80 -19.51
CA ASN A 164 -17.94 33.58 -18.81
C ASN A 164 -18.33 32.94 -17.46
N ARG A 165 -17.74 33.47 -16.38
CA ARG A 165 -17.98 33.05 -14.99
C ARG A 165 -19.42 33.24 -14.52
N GLU A 166 -20.13 34.23 -15.06
CA GLU A 166 -21.53 34.53 -14.70
C GLU A 166 -22.44 33.41 -15.20
N LEU A 167 -22.34 33.04 -16.48
CA LEU A 167 -23.05 31.91 -17.09
C LEU A 167 -22.74 30.59 -16.37
N ILE A 168 -21.47 30.32 -16.07
CA ILE A 168 -21.09 29.11 -15.32
C ILE A 168 -21.65 29.12 -13.89
N ASN A 169 -21.66 30.27 -13.19
CA ASN A 169 -22.33 30.40 -11.89
C ASN A 169 -23.84 30.14 -12.00
N THR A 170 -24.54 30.77 -12.94
CA THR A 170 -25.99 30.61 -13.13
C THR A 170 -26.36 29.14 -13.42
N LEU A 171 -25.57 28.45 -14.25
CA LEU A 171 -25.73 27.01 -14.51
C LEU A 171 -25.50 26.15 -13.26
N LEU A 172 -24.55 26.52 -12.38
CA LEU A 172 -24.31 25.85 -11.10
C LEU A 172 -25.40 26.17 -10.05
N GLU A 173 -26.01 27.36 -10.11
CA GLU A 173 -27.15 27.76 -9.28
C GLU A 173 -28.46 27.13 -9.76
N THR A 174 -28.57 26.76 -11.04
CA THR A 174 -29.71 25.99 -11.57
C THR A 174 -29.80 24.60 -10.95
N PHE A 175 -28.69 24.02 -10.45
CA PHE A 175 -28.74 22.81 -9.59
C PHE A 175 -29.32 23.05 -8.18
N SER A 176 -29.49 24.31 -7.77
CA SER A 176 -29.87 24.71 -6.41
C SER A 176 -31.28 25.32 -6.33
N LYS A 177 -31.82 25.79 -7.47
CA LYS A 177 -33.27 25.92 -7.65
C LYS A 177 -33.88 24.51 -7.43
N ASP A 178 -34.95 24.38 -6.65
CA ASP A 178 -35.55 23.08 -6.26
C ASP A 178 -36.39 22.45 -7.41
N ILE A 179 -35.75 22.30 -8.57
CA ILE A 179 -36.37 21.88 -9.82
C ILE A 179 -36.27 20.36 -9.90
N GLY A 180 -37.32 19.66 -9.49
CA GLY A 180 -37.44 18.20 -9.56
C GLY A 180 -37.44 17.58 -10.97
N ASP A 181 -37.11 18.35 -12.03
CA ASP A 181 -36.93 17.82 -13.37
C ASP A 181 -35.54 17.21 -13.55
N GLY A 182 -35.49 15.87 -13.44
CA GLY A 182 -34.29 15.08 -13.71
C GLY A 182 -33.71 15.28 -15.12
N GLN A 183 -34.46 15.82 -16.09
CA GLN A 183 -33.95 16.15 -17.42
C GLN A 183 -33.00 17.35 -17.40
N ILE A 184 -33.31 18.41 -16.64
CA ILE A 184 -32.43 19.58 -16.47
C ILE A 184 -31.15 19.16 -15.75
N ILE A 185 -31.27 18.39 -14.67
CA ILE A 185 -30.11 17.88 -13.92
C ILE A 185 -29.23 16.99 -14.83
N HIS A 186 -29.83 16.17 -15.69
CA HIS A 186 -29.10 15.37 -16.67
C HIS A 186 -28.41 16.21 -17.76
N ALA A 187 -29.09 17.22 -18.30
CA ALA A 187 -28.55 18.12 -19.32
C ALA A 187 -27.38 18.95 -18.76
N LEU A 188 -27.53 19.53 -17.56
CA LEU A 188 -26.47 20.23 -16.85
C LEU A 188 -25.27 19.32 -16.58
N ALA A 189 -25.48 18.09 -16.09
CA ALA A 189 -24.40 17.13 -15.87
C ALA A 189 -23.63 16.81 -17.17
N SER A 190 -24.33 16.66 -18.30
CA SER A 190 -23.74 16.43 -19.62
C SER A 190 -22.97 17.65 -20.16
N LEU A 191 -23.46 18.86 -19.88
CA LEU A 191 -22.80 20.14 -20.16
C LEU A 191 -21.49 20.24 -19.36
N PHE A 192 -21.54 20.08 -18.04
CA PHE A 192 -20.34 20.14 -17.19
C PHE A 192 -19.34 19.01 -17.51
N HIS A 193 -19.80 17.82 -17.90
CA HIS A 193 -18.93 16.77 -18.44
C HIS A 193 -18.24 17.17 -19.76
N SER A 194 -18.91 17.97 -20.60
CA SER A 194 -18.35 18.43 -21.87
C SER A 194 -17.34 19.56 -21.68
N LEU A 195 -17.60 20.47 -20.72
CA LEU A 195 -16.62 21.45 -20.23
C LEU A 195 -15.40 20.76 -19.59
N SER A 196 -15.61 19.67 -18.86
CA SER A 196 -14.53 18.97 -18.14
C SER A 196 -13.54 18.24 -19.03
N GLN A 197 -13.76 18.20 -20.36
CA GLN A 197 -12.78 17.73 -21.34
C GLN A 197 -11.72 18.78 -21.67
N GLN A 198 -11.84 20.02 -21.15
CA GLN A 198 -10.89 21.11 -21.34
C GLN A 198 -10.37 21.63 -20.00
N GLN A 199 -9.08 22.01 -19.97
CA GLN A 199 -8.44 22.54 -18.76
C GLN A 199 -9.00 23.92 -18.37
N GLU A 200 -9.41 24.72 -19.36
CA GLU A 200 -10.05 26.01 -19.20
C GLU A 200 -11.45 25.85 -18.59
N GLY A 201 -12.26 24.94 -19.13
CA GLY A 201 -13.60 24.62 -18.61
C GLY A 201 -13.55 24.07 -17.19
N LEU A 202 -12.66 23.11 -16.94
CA LEU A 202 -12.33 22.64 -15.59
C LEU A 202 -11.96 23.80 -14.65
N ARG A 203 -11.09 24.73 -15.07
CA ARG A 203 -10.64 25.83 -14.22
C ARG A 203 -11.75 26.80 -13.86
N VAL A 204 -12.61 27.18 -14.82
CA VAL A 204 -13.72 28.09 -14.54
C VAL A 204 -14.75 27.43 -13.61
N ILE A 205 -15.11 26.16 -13.82
CA ILE A 205 -15.98 25.44 -12.90
C ILE A 205 -15.38 25.36 -11.48
N LEU A 206 -14.07 25.17 -11.35
CA LEU A 206 -13.39 25.15 -10.04
C LEU A 206 -13.47 26.51 -9.34
N ASP A 207 -13.12 27.59 -10.03
CA ASP A 207 -13.16 28.94 -9.46
C ASP A 207 -14.59 29.39 -9.14
N CYS A 208 -15.61 28.79 -9.78
CA CYS A 208 -17.03 28.95 -9.51
C CYS A 208 -17.56 28.00 -8.41
N GLY A 209 -16.70 27.28 -7.68
CA GLY A 209 -17.09 26.38 -6.58
C GLY A 209 -17.80 25.09 -7.00
N GLY A 210 -17.74 24.74 -8.28
CA GLY A 210 -18.58 23.70 -8.88
C GLY A 210 -18.36 22.28 -8.36
N ILE A 211 -17.21 21.96 -7.73
CA ILE A 211 -17.00 20.65 -7.09
C ILE A 211 -18.05 20.38 -6.02
N SER A 212 -18.35 21.34 -5.14
CA SER A 212 -19.35 21.18 -4.08
C SER A 212 -20.75 20.88 -4.66
N ARG A 213 -21.13 21.59 -5.73
CA ARG A 213 -22.38 21.38 -6.46
C ARG A 213 -22.43 20.03 -7.18
N LEU A 214 -21.32 19.57 -7.75
CA LEU A 214 -21.24 18.24 -8.37
C LEU A 214 -21.32 17.10 -7.34
N ILE A 215 -20.75 17.29 -6.14
CA ILE A 215 -20.85 16.32 -5.04
C ILE A 215 -22.31 16.15 -4.56
N SER A 216 -23.15 17.18 -4.55
CA SER A 216 -24.55 17.02 -4.14
C SER A 216 -25.31 16.04 -5.05
N LEU A 217 -24.99 16.02 -6.35
CA LEU A 217 -25.67 15.24 -7.39
C LEU A 217 -25.31 13.75 -7.44
N LEU A 218 -24.35 13.28 -6.63
CA LEU A 218 -23.88 11.88 -6.68
C LEU A 218 -24.96 10.84 -6.31
N ASP A 219 -26.05 11.25 -5.68
CA ASP A 219 -27.18 10.36 -5.34
C ASP A 219 -28.18 10.16 -6.49
N SER A 220 -27.95 10.83 -7.63
CA SER A 220 -28.79 10.77 -8.85
C SER A 220 -28.92 9.36 -9.48
N PRO A 221 -29.78 9.19 -10.50
CA PRO A 221 -29.78 8.00 -11.36
C PRO A 221 -28.45 7.82 -12.13
N ASP A 222 -28.06 6.56 -12.37
CA ASP A 222 -26.75 6.16 -12.94
C ASP A 222 -26.35 6.95 -14.20
N ASN A 223 -27.28 7.23 -15.12
CA ASN A 223 -27.00 7.98 -16.35
C ASN A 223 -26.45 9.39 -16.08
N THR A 224 -26.94 10.07 -15.04
CA THR A 224 -26.46 11.39 -14.61
C THR A 224 -25.19 11.27 -13.80
N VAL A 225 -25.13 10.30 -12.87
CA VAL A 225 -23.94 10.06 -12.03
C VAL A 225 -22.70 9.75 -12.86
N ASN A 226 -22.83 9.05 -14.00
CA ASN A 226 -21.72 8.80 -14.91
C ASN A 226 -21.03 10.09 -15.39
N PHE A 227 -21.80 11.13 -15.75
CA PHE A 227 -21.26 12.42 -16.17
C PHE A 227 -20.61 13.18 -14.99
N VAL A 228 -21.28 13.19 -13.83
CA VAL A 228 -20.80 13.87 -12.62
C VAL A 228 -19.49 13.24 -12.11
N ILE A 229 -19.42 11.90 -12.02
CA ILE A 229 -18.22 11.18 -11.61
C ILE A 229 -17.08 11.32 -12.62
N THR A 230 -17.36 11.32 -13.92
CA THR A 230 -16.31 11.58 -14.93
C THR A 230 -15.76 13.01 -14.80
N THR A 231 -16.62 13.98 -14.48
CA THR A 231 -16.22 15.36 -14.23
C THR A 231 -15.32 15.49 -13.00
N LEU A 232 -15.72 14.90 -11.87
CA LEU A 232 -14.92 14.86 -10.62
C LEU A 232 -13.61 14.07 -10.77
N HIS A 233 -13.61 13.01 -11.59
CA HIS A 233 -12.40 12.25 -11.93
C HIS A 233 -11.43 13.11 -12.76
N ASN A 234 -11.93 13.89 -13.72
CA ASN A 234 -11.12 14.86 -14.48
C ASN A 234 -10.54 15.96 -13.57
N PHE A 235 -11.30 16.47 -12.58
CA PHE A 235 -10.77 17.37 -11.55
C PHE A 235 -9.58 16.76 -10.80
N LEU A 236 -9.72 15.51 -10.31
CA LEU A 236 -8.66 14.79 -9.62
C LEU A 236 -7.44 14.45 -10.51
N ILE A 237 -7.59 14.37 -11.83
CA ILE A 237 -6.47 14.23 -12.77
C ILE A 237 -5.70 15.55 -12.92
N VAL A 238 -6.42 16.67 -13.08
CA VAL A 238 -5.83 17.95 -13.52
C VAL A 238 -5.34 18.81 -12.36
N PHE A 239 -6.06 18.84 -11.23
CA PHE A 239 -5.70 19.64 -10.05
C PHE A 239 -5.44 18.82 -8.78
N GLN A 240 -5.35 17.50 -8.89
CA GLN A 240 -4.74 16.58 -7.91
C GLN A 240 -5.13 16.84 -6.44
N ASP A 241 -4.25 17.50 -5.66
CA ASP A 241 -4.43 17.87 -4.27
C ASP A 241 -5.52 18.94 -4.08
N GLN A 242 -5.48 20.04 -4.85
CA GLN A 242 -6.52 21.08 -4.79
C GLN A 242 -7.94 20.51 -5.01
N ALA A 243 -8.08 19.56 -5.94
CA ALA A 243 -9.36 18.88 -6.19
C ALA A 243 -9.73 17.91 -5.05
N SER A 244 -8.76 17.18 -4.50
CA SER A 244 -8.96 16.23 -3.40
C SER A 244 -9.37 16.94 -2.10
N ASP A 245 -8.76 18.09 -1.82
CA ASP A 245 -9.08 18.94 -0.67
C ASP A 245 -10.50 19.52 -0.76
N GLU A 246 -10.95 19.89 -1.96
CA GLU A 246 -12.31 20.41 -2.17
C GLU A 246 -13.38 19.32 -1.97
N ILE A 247 -13.08 18.09 -2.38
CA ILE A 247 -13.95 16.93 -2.15
C ILE A 247 -13.95 16.52 -0.67
N GLU A 248 -12.82 16.60 0.03
CA GLU A 248 -12.73 16.38 1.48
C GLU A 248 -13.54 17.42 2.26
N ARG A 249 -13.39 18.71 1.94
CA ARG A 249 -14.10 19.82 2.61
C ARG A 249 -15.62 19.85 2.35
N CYS A 250 -16.14 19.00 1.46
CA CYS A 250 -17.56 18.84 1.16
C CYS A 250 -18.12 17.45 1.53
N ASP A 251 -17.43 16.69 2.39
CA ASP A 251 -17.76 15.30 2.80
C ASP A 251 -17.93 14.31 1.62
N GLY A 252 -17.46 14.69 0.43
CA GLY A 252 -17.75 13.98 -0.82
C GLY A 252 -17.15 12.58 -0.90
N ILE A 253 -16.13 12.29 -0.09
CA ILE A 253 -15.48 10.99 0.02
C ILE A 253 -16.50 9.91 0.42
N GLU A 254 -17.43 10.21 1.34
CA GLU A 254 -18.47 9.25 1.73
C GLU A 254 -19.45 8.98 0.59
N LYS A 255 -19.80 10.00 -0.20
CA LYS A 255 -20.63 9.80 -1.40
C LYS A 255 -19.93 8.95 -2.47
N PHE A 256 -18.63 9.12 -2.68
CA PHE A 256 -17.83 8.21 -3.53
C PHE A 256 -17.88 6.76 -2.98
N ILE A 257 -17.81 6.57 -1.67
CA ILE A 257 -17.89 5.24 -1.04
C ILE A 257 -19.29 4.62 -1.18
N ASN A 258 -20.35 5.41 -1.06
CA ASN A 258 -21.73 4.97 -1.28
C ASN A 258 -21.95 4.50 -2.73
N LEU A 259 -21.33 5.16 -3.71
CA LEU A 259 -21.41 4.74 -5.12
C LEU A 259 -20.74 3.39 -5.43
N LEU A 260 -19.92 2.83 -4.53
CA LEU A 260 -19.44 1.46 -4.67
C LEU A 260 -20.57 0.43 -4.59
N GLU A 261 -21.74 0.77 -4.03
CA GLU A 261 -22.92 -0.13 -3.95
C GLU A 261 -23.61 -0.36 -5.30
N ARG A 262 -23.34 0.49 -6.30
CA ARG A 262 -23.84 0.32 -7.69
C ARG A 262 -23.25 -0.95 -8.34
N SER A 263 -23.81 -1.35 -9.48
CA SER A 263 -23.46 -2.59 -10.20
C SER A 263 -22.68 -2.38 -11.52
N ASN A 264 -22.58 -1.15 -12.01
CA ASN A 264 -21.96 -0.84 -13.29
C ASN A 264 -20.42 -0.82 -13.18
N ASP A 265 -19.75 -1.86 -13.67
CA ASP A 265 -18.27 -2.00 -13.62
C ASP A 265 -17.50 -0.76 -14.15
N LYS A 266 -18.03 -0.04 -15.15
CA LYS A 266 -17.38 1.17 -15.69
C LYS A 266 -17.45 2.32 -14.69
N LEU A 267 -18.62 2.56 -14.08
CA LEU A 267 -18.80 3.55 -13.03
C LEU A 267 -17.94 3.20 -11.81
N LEU A 268 -17.98 1.95 -11.36
CA LEU A 268 -17.16 1.44 -10.26
C LEU A 268 -15.65 1.63 -10.54
N THR A 269 -15.21 1.55 -11.81
CA THR A 269 -13.81 1.80 -12.18
C THR A 269 -13.42 3.26 -11.95
N LEU A 270 -14.27 4.21 -12.34
CA LEU A 270 -14.03 5.65 -12.12
C LEU A 270 -14.11 6.02 -10.63
N VAL A 271 -15.09 5.48 -9.91
CA VAL A 271 -15.22 5.66 -8.44
C VAL A 271 -13.98 5.12 -7.72
N SER A 272 -13.53 3.91 -8.04
CA SER A 272 -12.36 3.30 -7.42
C SER A 272 -11.05 4.03 -7.77
N ASP A 273 -10.91 4.56 -8.98
CA ASP A 273 -9.72 5.33 -9.39
C ASP A 273 -9.72 6.75 -8.81
N SER A 274 -10.91 7.30 -8.51
CA SER A 274 -11.07 8.56 -7.75
C SER A 274 -10.71 8.37 -6.28
N LEU A 275 -11.18 7.30 -5.63
CA LEU A 275 -10.79 6.94 -4.26
C LEU A 275 -9.27 6.69 -4.16
N LEU A 276 -8.68 6.04 -5.17
CA LEU A 276 -7.23 5.87 -5.30
C LEU A 276 -6.50 7.23 -5.39
N LYS A 277 -6.97 8.14 -6.26
CA LYS A 277 -6.39 9.49 -6.41
C LYS A 277 -6.47 10.30 -5.11
N MET A 278 -7.64 10.35 -4.48
CA MET A 278 -7.80 11.06 -3.20
C MET A 278 -6.89 10.48 -2.11
N SER A 279 -6.70 9.15 -2.08
CA SER A 279 -5.78 8.46 -1.15
C SER A 279 -4.29 8.69 -1.44
N ILE A 280 -3.93 9.24 -2.60
CA ILE A 280 -2.56 9.60 -2.99
C ILE A 280 -2.32 11.10 -2.73
N TYR A 281 -3.28 11.96 -3.12
CA TYR A 281 -3.10 13.41 -3.09
C TYR A 281 -3.40 14.07 -1.74
N ASN A 282 -4.27 13.49 -0.89
CA ASN A 282 -4.63 14.08 0.40
C ASN A 282 -4.51 13.03 1.54
N VAL A 283 -3.76 13.38 2.58
CA VAL A 283 -3.46 12.49 3.72
C VAL A 283 -4.69 12.24 4.60
N LYS A 284 -5.57 13.23 4.80
CA LYS A 284 -6.85 13.01 5.50
C LYS A 284 -7.74 12.05 4.71
N SER A 285 -7.82 12.23 3.39
CA SER A 285 -8.60 11.35 2.50
C SER A 285 -8.07 9.91 2.52
N LYS A 286 -6.73 9.73 2.50
CA LYS A 286 -6.05 8.44 2.74
C LYS A 286 -6.49 7.83 4.07
N ILE A 287 -6.46 8.59 5.16
CA ILE A 287 -6.85 8.14 6.51
C ILE A 287 -8.35 7.80 6.59
N PHE A 288 -9.23 8.62 6.00
CA PHE A 288 -10.68 8.38 5.98
C PHE A 288 -11.00 7.09 5.22
N ILE A 289 -10.45 6.93 4.01
CA ILE A 289 -10.65 5.75 3.15
C ILE A 289 -10.04 4.50 3.81
N GLN A 290 -8.87 4.60 4.44
CA GLN A 290 -8.28 3.51 5.24
C GLN A 290 -9.19 3.08 6.39
N ASN A 291 -9.86 4.01 7.09
CA ASN A 291 -10.66 3.68 8.29
C ASN A 291 -12.13 3.36 8.01
N ASN A 292 -12.60 3.47 6.77
CA ASN A 292 -14.00 3.27 6.41
C ASN A 292 -14.31 1.79 6.10
N GLU A 293 -14.95 1.08 7.05
CA GLU A 293 -15.29 -0.34 6.89
C GLU A 293 -16.20 -0.61 5.68
N LYS A 294 -17.18 0.27 5.39
CA LYS A 294 -18.08 0.12 4.24
C LYS A 294 -17.30 0.10 2.93
N CYS A 295 -16.32 1.01 2.78
CA CYS A 295 -15.40 1.05 1.65
C CYS A 295 -14.62 -0.26 1.51
N ILE A 296 -13.94 -0.72 2.58
CA ILE A 296 -13.14 -1.95 2.59
C ILE A 296 -14.00 -3.16 2.21
N ARG A 297 -15.14 -3.33 2.88
CA ARG A 297 -16.08 -4.44 2.67
C ARG A 297 -16.57 -4.49 1.23
N ARG A 298 -16.92 -3.34 0.66
CA ARG A 298 -17.44 -3.29 -0.71
C ARG A 298 -16.34 -3.45 -1.77
N LEU A 299 -15.15 -2.89 -1.56
CA LEU A 299 -14.00 -3.11 -2.45
C LEU A 299 -13.56 -4.58 -2.46
N LEU A 300 -13.49 -5.25 -1.30
CA LEU A 300 -13.17 -6.68 -1.22
C LEU A 300 -14.24 -7.54 -1.91
N TYR A 301 -15.52 -7.24 -1.72
CA TYR A 301 -16.61 -7.91 -2.44
C TYR A 301 -16.47 -7.77 -3.95
N ILE A 302 -16.35 -6.54 -4.46
CA ILE A 302 -16.22 -6.28 -5.91
C ILE A 302 -14.98 -6.97 -6.47
N PHE A 303 -13.87 -6.96 -5.74
CA PHE A 303 -12.63 -7.61 -6.14
C PHE A 303 -12.77 -9.15 -6.19
N ASP A 304 -13.57 -9.76 -5.31
CA ASP A 304 -13.82 -11.20 -5.36
C ASP A 304 -14.80 -11.62 -6.46
N THR A 305 -15.82 -10.79 -6.77
CA THR A 305 -16.93 -11.17 -7.67
C THR A 305 -16.85 -10.63 -9.10
N SER A 306 -16.21 -9.48 -9.36
CA SER A 306 -16.16 -8.90 -10.71
C SER A 306 -15.16 -9.65 -11.61
N THR A 307 -15.48 -9.69 -12.90
CA THR A 307 -14.59 -10.22 -13.96
C THR A 307 -14.03 -9.11 -14.86
N TYR A 308 -14.29 -7.83 -14.55
CA TYR A 308 -13.86 -6.70 -15.37
C TYR A 308 -12.42 -6.28 -15.04
N ASP A 309 -11.46 -6.73 -15.85
CA ASP A 309 -10.01 -6.52 -15.68
C ASP A 309 -9.61 -5.08 -15.31
N LYS A 310 -10.28 -4.06 -15.86
CA LYS A 310 -9.97 -2.65 -15.55
C LYS A 310 -10.38 -2.27 -14.12
N LEU A 311 -11.53 -2.73 -13.64
CA LEU A 311 -11.98 -2.51 -12.27
C LEU A 311 -11.09 -3.27 -11.29
N LEU A 312 -10.79 -4.54 -11.57
CA LEU A 312 -9.88 -5.35 -10.76
C LEU A 312 -8.48 -4.72 -10.66
N LEU A 313 -7.93 -4.22 -11.77
CA LEU A 313 -6.64 -3.53 -11.80
C LEU A 313 -6.67 -2.17 -11.05
N THR A 314 -7.80 -1.48 -11.02
CA THR A 314 -7.93 -0.23 -10.25
C THR A 314 -8.05 -0.52 -8.75
N ILE A 315 -8.95 -1.42 -8.35
CA ILE A 315 -9.10 -1.81 -6.94
C ILE A 315 -7.80 -2.42 -6.41
N SER A 316 -7.08 -3.21 -7.21
CA SER A 316 -5.79 -3.77 -6.78
C SER A 316 -4.77 -2.69 -6.45
N LYS A 317 -4.81 -1.47 -7.02
CA LYS A 317 -3.89 -0.38 -6.63
C LYS A 317 -4.26 0.26 -5.29
N LEU A 318 -5.54 0.28 -4.95
CA LEU A 318 -6.04 0.89 -3.71
C LEU A 318 -5.85 -0.03 -2.49
N LEU A 319 -5.92 -1.36 -2.68
CA LEU A 319 -5.74 -2.35 -1.62
C LEU A 319 -4.39 -2.27 -0.85
N PRO A 320 -3.23 -2.03 -1.48
CA PRO A 320 -1.97 -1.72 -0.79
C PRO A 320 -2.04 -0.48 0.11
N ILE A 321 -2.77 0.56 -0.29
CA ILE A 321 -2.93 1.79 0.49
C ILE A 321 -3.89 1.57 1.67
N ILE A 322 -4.97 0.81 1.47
CA ILE A 322 -5.91 0.45 2.55
C ILE A 322 -5.22 -0.43 3.60
N SER A 323 -4.47 -1.45 3.15
CA SER A 323 -3.82 -2.43 4.04
C SER A 323 -2.63 -1.88 4.84
N SER A 324 -2.05 -0.73 4.45
CA SER A 324 -1.06 -0.01 5.27
C SER A 324 -1.69 0.87 6.37
N GLY A 325 -3.02 0.80 6.55
CA GLY A 325 -3.72 1.36 7.70
C GLY A 325 -3.39 0.65 9.03
N ASN A 326 -4.08 1.07 10.10
CA ASN A 326 -3.84 0.55 11.45
C ASN A 326 -4.26 -0.92 11.65
N GLU A 327 -3.87 -1.50 12.79
CA GLU A 327 -4.10 -2.92 13.07
C GLU A 327 -5.59 -3.33 13.20
N LEU A 328 -6.52 -2.40 13.44
CA LEU A 328 -7.96 -2.67 13.39
C LEU A 328 -8.40 -2.95 11.93
N ILE A 329 -7.96 -2.10 11.00
CA ILE A 329 -8.25 -2.23 9.57
C ILE A 329 -7.65 -3.52 8.99
N LYS A 330 -6.42 -3.88 9.40
CA LYS A 330 -5.82 -5.18 9.06
C LYS A 330 -6.69 -6.35 9.53
N ARG A 331 -7.20 -6.31 10.77
CA ARG A 331 -8.10 -7.36 11.31
C ARG A 331 -9.43 -7.42 10.55
N ILE A 332 -10.00 -6.28 10.18
CA ILE A 332 -11.23 -6.22 9.36
C ILE A 332 -11.00 -6.90 8.00
N ILE A 333 -9.88 -6.65 7.31
CA ILE A 333 -9.54 -7.31 6.04
C ILE A 333 -9.43 -8.85 6.23
N LEU A 334 -8.86 -9.31 7.35
CA LEU A 334 -8.77 -10.74 7.67
C LEU A 334 -10.14 -11.37 7.98
N GLN A 335 -10.99 -10.67 8.74
CA GLN A 335 -12.37 -11.09 9.04
C GLN A 335 -13.24 -11.16 7.77
N LEU A 336 -13.01 -10.27 6.81
CA LEU A 336 -13.67 -10.25 5.50
C LEU A 336 -13.05 -11.23 4.48
N ASN A 337 -12.46 -12.34 4.97
CA ASN A 337 -11.88 -13.42 4.16
C ASN A 337 -10.73 -12.98 3.20
N GLY A 338 -10.11 -11.82 3.45
CA GLY A 338 -9.22 -11.14 2.50
C GLY A 338 -8.06 -12.00 2.00
N LEU A 339 -7.42 -12.81 2.86
CA LEU A 339 -6.33 -13.70 2.45
C LEU A 339 -6.74 -14.66 1.33
N ASN A 340 -7.92 -15.26 1.43
CA ASN A 340 -8.41 -16.24 0.45
C ASN A 340 -8.83 -15.56 -0.86
N ILE A 341 -9.41 -14.35 -0.77
CA ILE A 341 -9.71 -13.50 -1.94
C ILE A 341 -8.39 -13.16 -2.67
N PHE A 342 -7.36 -12.70 -1.96
CA PHE A 342 -6.07 -12.38 -2.56
C PHE A 342 -5.36 -13.63 -3.10
N GLU A 343 -5.42 -14.77 -2.41
CA GLU A 343 -4.83 -16.03 -2.88
C GLU A 343 -5.48 -16.52 -4.18
N LYS A 344 -6.82 -16.48 -4.26
CA LYS A 344 -7.60 -16.75 -5.48
C LYS A 344 -7.05 -15.92 -6.64
N HIS A 345 -6.85 -14.61 -6.46
CA HIS A 345 -6.23 -13.74 -7.47
C HIS A 345 -4.76 -14.09 -7.78
N LEU A 346 -3.93 -14.43 -6.77
CA LEU A 346 -2.55 -14.89 -7.03
C LEU A 346 -2.49 -16.15 -7.91
N ARG A 347 -3.54 -16.99 -7.87
CA ARG A 347 -3.67 -18.21 -8.67
C ARG A 347 -4.29 -17.96 -10.05
N THR A 348 -5.34 -17.15 -10.15
CA THR A 348 -6.13 -17.00 -11.38
C THR A 348 -5.71 -15.83 -12.26
N THR A 349 -5.17 -14.73 -11.70
CA THR A 349 -4.93 -13.53 -12.50
C THR A 349 -3.76 -13.69 -13.46
N LYS A 350 -3.98 -13.29 -14.72
CA LYS A 350 -2.91 -13.14 -15.72
C LYS A 350 -2.09 -11.86 -15.47
N SER A 351 -2.71 -10.83 -14.90
CA SER A 351 -2.10 -9.51 -14.69
C SER A 351 -1.02 -9.51 -13.61
N ILE A 352 0.23 -9.28 -14.02
CA ILE A 352 1.38 -9.13 -13.11
C ILE A 352 1.14 -8.01 -12.10
N ARG A 353 0.51 -6.90 -12.52
CA ARG A 353 0.18 -5.76 -11.65
C ARG A 353 -0.84 -6.12 -10.56
N ILE A 354 -1.89 -6.88 -10.89
CA ILE A 354 -2.86 -7.36 -9.89
C ILE A 354 -2.16 -8.29 -8.90
N ARG A 355 -1.35 -9.24 -9.41
CA ARG A 355 -0.62 -10.22 -8.60
C ARG A 355 0.36 -9.57 -7.61
N HIS A 356 1.18 -8.64 -8.08
CA HIS A 356 2.15 -7.91 -7.25
C HIS A 356 1.43 -7.10 -6.16
N ASN A 357 0.36 -6.38 -6.51
CA ASN A 357 -0.42 -5.63 -5.52
C ASN A 357 -1.12 -6.52 -4.49
N CYS A 358 -1.60 -7.71 -4.89
CA CYS A 358 -2.11 -8.71 -3.95
C CYS A 358 -1.01 -9.16 -2.97
N LEU A 359 0.23 -9.38 -3.44
CA LEU A 359 1.36 -9.72 -2.56
C LEU A 359 1.69 -8.58 -1.58
N ILE A 360 1.72 -7.32 -2.01
CA ILE A 360 1.90 -6.18 -1.08
C ILE A 360 0.77 -6.16 -0.04
N THR A 361 -0.48 -6.33 -0.48
CA THR A 361 -1.66 -6.30 0.41
C THR A 361 -1.62 -7.42 1.44
N ILE A 362 -1.28 -8.65 1.04
CA ILE A 362 -1.08 -9.78 1.95
C ILE A 362 0.10 -9.50 2.90
N ARG A 363 1.22 -8.96 2.41
CA ARG A 363 2.39 -8.61 3.24
C ARG A 363 2.00 -7.66 4.36
N ASN A 364 1.27 -6.60 4.04
CA ASN A 364 0.85 -5.55 4.97
C ASN A 364 -0.06 -6.06 6.11
N ILE A 365 -0.89 -7.08 5.86
CA ILE A 365 -1.81 -7.69 6.87
C ILE A 365 -1.26 -8.96 7.53
N SER A 366 -0.22 -9.58 6.97
CA SER A 366 0.31 -10.89 7.40
C SER A 366 0.80 -10.92 8.87
N ASN A 367 1.16 -9.77 9.44
CA ASN A 367 1.56 -9.64 10.85
C ASN A 367 0.39 -9.89 11.83
N GLN A 368 -0.86 -9.65 11.42
CA GLN A 368 -2.06 -10.01 12.20
C GLN A 368 -2.57 -11.43 11.87
N ALA A 369 -2.09 -12.04 10.77
CA ALA A 369 -2.54 -13.35 10.31
C ALA A 369 -1.78 -14.55 10.92
N THR A 370 -0.77 -14.32 11.77
CA THR A 370 0.15 -15.36 12.29
C THR A 370 -0.56 -16.54 12.94
N ARG A 371 -1.71 -16.32 13.58
CA ARG A 371 -2.51 -17.35 14.28
C ARG A 371 -3.71 -17.87 13.48
N MET A 372 -3.85 -17.48 12.21
CA MET A 372 -4.88 -18.04 11.34
C MET A 372 -4.57 -19.49 10.96
N ARG A 373 -5.64 -20.24 10.68
CA ARG A 373 -5.62 -21.62 10.17
C ARG A 373 -6.06 -21.61 8.71
N ASP A 374 -6.00 -22.77 8.07
CA ASP A 374 -6.58 -23.02 6.74
C ASP A 374 -5.96 -22.17 5.60
N ILE A 375 -4.81 -21.55 5.86
CA ILE A 375 -3.98 -20.78 4.92
C ILE A 375 -2.88 -21.63 4.25
N ASP A 376 -2.98 -22.96 4.35
CA ASP A 376 -2.03 -23.92 3.78
C ASP A 376 -1.87 -23.72 2.26
N SER A 377 -2.98 -23.45 1.57
CA SER A 377 -3.00 -23.18 0.13
C SER A 377 -2.25 -21.89 -0.23
N LEU A 378 -2.35 -20.85 0.61
CA LEU A 378 -1.60 -19.60 0.46
C LEU A 378 -0.10 -19.85 0.69
N ILE A 379 0.27 -20.61 1.72
CA ILE A 379 1.68 -20.95 2.01
C ILE A 379 2.29 -21.75 0.84
N GLN A 380 1.56 -22.71 0.26
CA GLN A 380 1.98 -23.43 -0.95
C GLN A 380 2.19 -22.48 -2.14
N LYS A 381 1.28 -21.52 -2.35
CA LYS A 381 1.40 -20.54 -3.45
C LYS A 381 2.59 -19.61 -3.25
N LEU A 382 2.86 -19.15 -2.03
CA LEU A 382 4.00 -18.29 -1.70
C LEU A 382 5.33 -19.03 -1.84
N ALA A 383 5.41 -20.28 -1.37
CA ALA A 383 6.58 -21.15 -1.58
C ALA A 383 6.86 -21.38 -3.07
N THR A 384 5.81 -21.54 -3.88
CA THR A 384 5.93 -21.64 -5.35
C THR A 384 6.49 -20.34 -5.96
N ILE A 385 6.13 -19.17 -5.44
CA ILE A 385 6.65 -17.88 -5.94
C ILE A 385 8.13 -17.69 -5.57
N LEU A 386 8.60 -18.20 -4.42
CA LEU A 386 10.03 -18.17 -4.08
C LEU A 386 10.92 -18.91 -5.10
N LEU A 387 10.37 -19.87 -5.85
CA LEU A 387 11.08 -20.60 -6.90
C LEU A 387 11.16 -19.84 -8.24
N THR A 388 10.65 -18.60 -8.31
CA THR A 388 10.67 -17.77 -9.52
C THR A 388 11.80 -16.73 -9.51
N ASP A 389 12.02 -16.12 -10.68
CA ASP A 389 12.99 -15.05 -10.91
C ASP A 389 12.36 -13.64 -10.83
N ASP A 390 11.05 -13.54 -10.56
CA ASP A 390 10.38 -12.26 -10.27
C ASP A 390 10.79 -11.78 -8.87
N HIS A 391 11.94 -11.11 -8.80
CA HIS A 391 12.56 -10.57 -7.58
C HIS A 391 11.58 -9.81 -6.68
N GLN A 392 10.67 -9.02 -7.27
CA GLN A 392 9.66 -8.25 -6.53
C GLN A 392 8.58 -9.14 -5.92
N SER A 393 8.09 -10.14 -6.65
CA SER A 393 7.18 -11.15 -6.10
C SER A 393 7.87 -12.07 -5.08
N VAL A 394 9.17 -12.37 -5.24
CA VAL A 394 9.98 -13.13 -4.28
C VAL A 394 10.14 -12.37 -2.97
N ILE A 395 10.55 -11.09 -2.99
CA ILE A 395 10.65 -10.23 -1.79
C ILE A 395 9.32 -10.20 -1.03
N CYS A 396 8.22 -9.95 -1.74
CA CYS A 396 6.91 -9.88 -1.08
C CYS A 396 6.49 -11.23 -0.50
N SER A 397 6.70 -12.33 -1.22
CA SER A 397 6.36 -13.68 -0.75
C SER A 397 7.20 -14.11 0.46
N LEU A 398 8.49 -13.76 0.46
CA LEU A 398 9.38 -13.98 1.59
C LEU A 398 8.94 -13.17 2.82
N GLY A 399 8.62 -11.89 2.67
CA GLY A 399 8.10 -11.05 3.75
C GLY A 399 6.81 -11.59 4.37
N ILE A 400 5.90 -12.12 3.54
CA ILE A 400 4.69 -12.80 4.02
C ILE A 400 5.06 -14.08 4.78
N LEU A 401 5.91 -14.94 4.23
CA LEU A 401 6.30 -16.21 4.87
C LEU A 401 7.06 -16.01 6.18
N ASN A 402 7.92 -14.98 6.29
CA ASN A 402 8.57 -14.59 7.53
C ASN A 402 7.56 -14.31 8.65
N ASN A 403 6.50 -13.56 8.34
CA ASN A 403 5.42 -13.26 9.27
C ASN A 403 4.56 -14.50 9.55
N LEU A 404 4.09 -15.21 8.53
CA LEU A 404 3.22 -16.39 8.71
C LEU A 404 3.92 -17.56 9.43
N THR A 405 5.26 -17.64 9.40
CA THR A 405 6.03 -18.62 10.19
C THR A 405 6.39 -18.13 11.60
N ALA A 406 6.15 -16.85 11.94
CA ALA A 406 6.33 -16.36 13.30
C ALA A 406 5.27 -16.98 14.24
N ASP A 407 5.73 -17.57 15.34
CA ASP A 407 4.92 -18.23 16.40
C ASP A 407 3.96 -19.38 15.97
N ASN A 408 3.83 -19.71 14.68
CA ASN A 408 2.89 -20.73 14.20
C ASN A 408 3.58 -22.07 13.85
N ARG A 409 3.33 -23.11 14.67
CA ARG A 409 3.93 -24.45 14.48
C ARG A 409 3.49 -25.15 13.19
N ILE A 410 2.24 -24.98 12.79
CA ILE A 410 1.65 -25.64 11.61
C ILE A 410 2.30 -25.05 10.35
N ASN A 411 2.32 -23.72 10.23
CA ASN A 411 2.89 -23.01 9.09
C ASN A 411 4.39 -23.30 8.92
N LYS A 412 5.15 -23.39 10.01
CA LYS A 412 6.56 -23.82 9.99
C LYS A 412 6.72 -25.22 9.44
N SER A 413 6.01 -26.20 10.00
CA SER A 413 6.08 -27.60 9.55
C SER A 413 5.62 -27.77 8.10
N LEU A 414 4.59 -27.02 7.65
CA LEU A 414 4.18 -27.01 6.25
C LEU A 414 5.27 -26.43 5.34
N PHE A 415 5.86 -25.29 5.68
CA PHE A 415 6.89 -24.67 4.84
C PHE A 415 8.17 -25.52 4.74
N VAL A 416 8.52 -26.28 5.79
CA VAL A 416 9.60 -27.29 5.71
C VAL A 416 9.24 -28.42 4.73
N LYS A 417 8.02 -29.00 4.82
CA LYS A 417 7.53 -30.02 3.86
C LYS A 417 7.51 -29.56 2.40
N LEU A 418 7.43 -28.24 2.16
CA LEU A 418 7.46 -27.62 0.84
C LEU A 418 8.88 -27.31 0.34
N ASN A 419 9.91 -27.93 0.92
CA ASN A 419 11.33 -27.66 0.65
C ASN A 419 11.73 -26.18 0.88
N GLY A 420 10.99 -25.47 1.75
CA GLY A 420 11.20 -24.05 2.02
C GLY A 420 12.60 -23.75 2.55
N VAL A 421 13.17 -24.66 3.35
CA VAL A 421 14.55 -24.53 3.87
C VAL A 421 15.59 -24.54 2.74
N GLN A 422 15.49 -25.50 1.82
CA GLN A 422 16.40 -25.60 0.66
C GLN A 422 16.25 -24.36 -0.25
N THR A 423 15.01 -23.90 -0.45
CA THR A 423 14.70 -22.70 -1.25
C THR A 423 15.27 -21.43 -0.62
N LEU A 424 15.13 -21.26 0.70
CA LEU A 424 15.71 -20.15 1.45
C LEU A 424 17.25 -20.20 1.45
N MET A 425 17.84 -21.39 1.59
CA MET A 425 19.30 -21.54 1.48
C MET A 425 19.81 -21.16 0.08
N GLN A 426 19.11 -21.56 -0.99
CA GLN A 426 19.44 -21.14 -2.36
C GLN A 426 19.35 -19.62 -2.53
N LYS A 427 18.25 -18.99 -2.10
CA LYS A 427 18.11 -17.52 -2.20
C LYS A 427 19.12 -16.78 -1.30
N LEU A 428 19.49 -17.32 -0.14
CA LEU A 428 20.60 -16.78 0.67
C LEU A 428 21.91 -16.80 -0.11
N LEU A 429 22.31 -17.99 -0.60
CA LEU A 429 23.57 -18.20 -1.33
C LEU A 429 23.69 -17.39 -2.61
N MET A 430 22.56 -17.10 -3.29
CA MET A 430 22.53 -16.26 -4.49
C MET A 430 22.66 -14.75 -4.21
N ASN A 431 22.37 -14.27 -2.99
CA ASN A 431 22.23 -12.84 -2.70
C ASN A 431 23.19 -12.33 -1.60
N VAL A 432 24.09 -13.18 -1.07
CA VAL A 432 24.95 -12.93 0.12
C VAL A 432 25.65 -11.57 0.12
N ASP A 433 26.02 -11.08 -1.05
CA ASP A 433 26.83 -9.88 -1.25
C ASP A 433 26.07 -8.77 -2.03
N GLU A 434 24.75 -8.92 -2.25
CA GLU A 434 23.94 -8.01 -3.10
C GLU A 434 22.78 -7.29 -2.40
N ASN A 435 22.05 -7.95 -1.48
CA ASN A 435 20.78 -7.42 -0.97
C ASN A 435 20.55 -7.76 0.52
N ASP A 436 20.89 -6.80 1.38
CA ASP A 436 20.88 -6.96 2.83
C ASP A 436 19.47 -7.05 3.44
N ASP A 437 18.51 -6.32 2.90
CA ASP A 437 17.09 -6.42 3.27
C ASP A 437 16.55 -7.83 3.02
N LEU A 438 16.87 -8.40 1.86
CA LEU A 438 16.50 -9.77 1.50
C LEU A 438 17.21 -10.78 2.42
N ILE A 439 18.51 -10.61 2.68
CA ILE A 439 19.29 -11.47 3.59
C ILE A 439 18.67 -11.49 4.99
N GLU A 440 18.32 -10.34 5.57
CA GLU A 440 17.72 -10.27 6.91
C GLU A 440 16.42 -11.09 6.98
N VAL A 441 15.53 -10.93 6.00
CA VAL A 441 14.24 -11.63 6.01
C VAL A 441 14.41 -13.13 5.72
N VAL A 442 15.38 -13.54 4.88
CA VAL A 442 15.74 -14.96 4.70
C VAL A 442 16.23 -15.56 6.01
N LEU A 443 17.17 -14.92 6.70
CA LEU A 443 17.72 -15.38 7.98
C LEU A 443 16.66 -15.41 9.08
N CYS A 444 15.77 -14.40 9.13
CA CYS A 444 14.65 -14.38 10.07
C CYS A 444 13.70 -15.57 9.83
N THR A 445 13.37 -15.88 8.57
CA THR A 445 12.51 -17.01 8.23
C THR A 445 13.18 -18.35 8.54
N LEU A 446 14.48 -18.51 8.23
CA LEU A 446 15.29 -19.68 8.63
C LEU A 446 15.32 -19.85 10.16
N ARG A 447 15.48 -18.76 10.92
CA ARG A 447 15.40 -18.74 12.39
C ARG A 447 14.00 -19.12 12.89
N HIS A 448 12.93 -18.80 12.17
CA HIS A 448 11.57 -19.21 12.56
C HIS A 448 11.35 -20.71 12.34
N ILE A 449 11.78 -21.28 11.22
CA ILE A 449 11.56 -22.70 10.85
C ILE A 449 12.65 -23.67 11.35
N THR A 450 13.52 -23.23 12.27
CA THR A 450 14.53 -24.08 12.94
C THR A 450 14.25 -24.28 14.44
N ALA A 451 13.07 -23.89 14.93
CA ALA A 451 12.68 -24.08 16.32
C ALA A 451 11.17 -24.03 16.58
N ARG A 452 10.74 -24.75 17.63
CA ARG A 452 9.39 -24.84 18.21
C ARG A 452 8.35 -25.48 17.28
N HIS A 453 8.69 -26.50 16.49
CA HIS A 453 7.73 -27.27 15.70
C HIS A 453 8.29 -28.64 15.28
N ASP A 454 7.44 -29.55 14.83
CA ASP A 454 7.72 -31.00 14.77
C ASP A 454 8.84 -31.39 13.78
N LEU A 455 9.09 -30.56 12.76
CA LEU A 455 10.14 -30.77 11.74
C LEU A 455 11.38 -29.90 11.94
N GLU A 456 11.57 -29.30 13.12
CA GLU A 456 12.71 -28.41 13.38
C GLU A 456 14.08 -29.10 13.20
N ASN A 457 14.16 -30.40 13.50
CA ASN A 457 15.40 -31.18 13.32
C ASN A 457 15.70 -31.43 11.83
N GLU A 458 14.68 -31.71 11.02
CA GLU A 458 14.80 -31.86 9.57
C GLU A 458 15.26 -30.55 8.92
N ALA A 459 14.73 -29.41 9.38
CA ALA A 459 15.14 -28.09 8.91
C ALA A 459 16.60 -27.76 9.24
N ARG A 460 17.02 -27.99 10.49
CA ARG A 460 18.43 -27.83 10.93
C ARG A 460 19.38 -28.71 10.10
N GLU A 461 19.04 -29.98 9.93
CA GLU A 461 19.81 -30.96 9.16
C GLU A 461 19.85 -30.63 7.66
N THR A 462 18.79 -30.03 7.11
CA THR A 462 18.76 -29.53 5.73
C THR A 462 19.75 -28.39 5.54
N ILE A 463 19.79 -27.39 6.44
CA ILE A 463 20.77 -26.29 6.39
C ILE A 463 22.22 -26.82 6.41
N ARG A 464 22.49 -27.87 7.22
CA ARG A 464 23.79 -28.56 7.24
C ARG A 464 24.13 -29.17 5.88
N LYS A 465 23.17 -29.88 5.26
CA LYS A 465 23.31 -30.50 3.93
C LYS A 465 23.44 -29.50 2.78
N SER A 466 22.82 -28.31 2.88
CA SER A 466 22.91 -27.25 1.85
C SER A 466 24.26 -26.48 1.87
N TYR A 467 25.30 -26.98 2.56
CA TYR A 467 26.56 -26.26 2.85
C TYR A 467 26.32 -24.87 3.51
N GLY A 468 25.19 -24.72 4.22
CA GLY A 468 24.74 -23.42 4.71
C GLY A 468 25.57 -22.86 5.87
N ILE A 469 26.16 -23.72 6.69
CA ILE A 469 26.81 -23.33 7.95
C ILE A 469 27.95 -22.33 7.71
N GLY A 470 28.89 -22.62 6.80
CA GLY A 470 30.01 -21.71 6.51
C GLY A 470 29.55 -20.35 5.98
N ASN A 471 28.46 -20.30 5.22
CA ASN A 471 27.86 -19.08 4.69
C ASN A 471 27.10 -18.28 5.77
N ILE A 472 26.47 -18.96 6.72
CA ILE A 472 25.85 -18.34 7.90
C ILE A 472 26.94 -17.74 8.81
N ILE A 473 28.09 -18.41 8.98
CA ILE A 473 29.21 -17.84 9.76
C ILE A 473 29.97 -16.74 8.99
N LYS A 474 30.04 -16.78 7.65
CA LYS A 474 30.55 -15.66 6.81
C LYS A 474 29.88 -14.35 7.21
N LEU A 475 28.56 -14.34 7.37
CA LEU A 475 27.79 -13.14 7.72
C LEU A 475 28.13 -12.56 9.10
N LEU A 476 28.56 -13.38 10.09
CA LEU A 476 29.07 -12.85 11.37
C LEU A 476 30.43 -12.15 11.25
N ARG A 477 31.23 -12.48 10.22
CA ARG A 477 32.57 -11.95 9.99
C ARG A 477 32.54 -10.70 9.10
N ASP A 478 31.69 -10.72 8.07
CA ASP A 478 31.72 -9.74 6.98
C ASP A 478 30.73 -8.57 7.19
N LYS A 479 29.82 -8.64 8.17
CA LYS A 479 28.82 -7.60 8.46
C LYS A 479 29.11 -6.84 9.76
N ASN A 480 29.26 -5.52 9.65
CA ASN A 480 29.46 -4.59 10.77
C ASN A 480 28.18 -4.43 11.60
N PHE A 481 28.26 -4.57 12.93
CA PHE A 481 27.10 -4.55 13.83
C PHE A 481 26.34 -3.21 13.86
N LYS A 482 26.99 -2.09 13.55
CA LYS A 482 26.36 -0.75 13.57
C LYS A 482 25.42 -0.52 12.40
N GLU A 483 25.74 -1.12 11.26
CA GLU A 483 25.00 -0.98 10.00
C GLU A 483 24.02 -2.16 9.81
N HIS A 484 24.42 -3.37 10.19
CA HIS A 484 23.74 -4.62 9.83
C HIS A 484 23.11 -5.32 11.05
N TRP A 485 22.55 -4.53 11.96
CA TRP A 485 22.03 -4.99 13.26
C TRP A 485 21.07 -6.20 13.15
N GLY A 486 20.06 -6.10 12.28
CA GLY A 486 19.04 -7.14 12.17
C GLY A 486 19.54 -8.41 11.48
N ILE A 487 20.41 -8.29 10.45
CA ILE A 487 21.18 -9.42 9.88
C ILE A 487 21.95 -10.16 10.98
N LEU A 488 22.73 -9.46 11.82
CA LEU A 488 23.49 -10.13 12.88
C LEU A 488 22.55 -10.77 13.93
N LYS A 489 21.49 -10.06 14.36
CA LYS A 489 20.49 -10.60 15.30
C LYS A 489 19.77 -11.84 14.72
N ALA A 490 19.54 -11.88 13.41
CA ALA A 490 18.98 -13.04 12.72
C ALA A 490 20.00 -14.19 12.62
N THR A 491 21.25 -13.89 12.26
CA THR A 491 22.36 -14.85 12.13
C THR A 491 22.68 -15.53 13.46
N VAL A 492 22.89 -14.76 14.54
CA VAL A 492 23.12 -15.32 15.88
C VAL A 492 21.91 -16.12 16.36
N GLY A 493 20.69 -15.63 16.12
CA GLY A 493 19.46 -16.36 16.46
C GLY A 493 19.31 -17.69 15.72
N LEU A 494 19.73 -17.76 14.45
CA LEU A 494 19.77 -18.99 13.66
C LEU A 494 20.85 -19.95 14.19
N ILE A 495 22.03 -19.45 14.55
CA ILE A 495 23.11 -20.24 15.16
C ILE A 495 22.66 -20.81 16.54
N LYS A 496 21.98 -20.01 17.37
CA LYS A 496 21.37 -20.46 18.64
C LYS A 496 20.43 -21.65 18.45
N ASN A 497 19.67 -21.67 17.35
CA ASN A 497 18.78 -22.77 16.98
C ASN A 497 19.52 -23.98 16.37
N LEU A 498 20.54 -23.77 15.53
CA LEU A 498 21.34 -24.84 14.93
C LEU A 498 22.11 -25.62 16.00
N ALA A 499 22.70 -24.91 16.97
CA ALA A 499 23.44 -25.49 18.10
C ALA A 499 22.57 -26.30 19.09
N ILE A 500 21.24 -26.34 18.93
CA ILE A 500 20.38 -27.27 19.69
C ILE A 500 20.66 -28.72 19.28
N SER A 501 21.13 -28.96 18.05
CA SER A 501 21.41 -30.30 17.54
C SER A 501 22.88 -30.67 17.72
N SER A 502 23.15 -31.70 18.53
CA SER A 502 24.51 -32.19 18.80
C SER A 502 25.27 -32.66 17.55
N THR A 503 24.56 -33.11 16.50
CA THR A 503 25.17 -33.47 15.21
C THR A 503 25.63 -32.25 14.39
N ILE A 504 25.25 -31.04 14.79
CA ILE A 504 25.56 -29.78 14.08
C ILE A 504 26.64 -28.97 14.80
N ILE A 505 26.79 -29.13 16.13
CA ILE A 505 27.80 -28.43 16.93
C ILE A 505 29.23 -28.63 16.37
N PRO A 506 29.69 -29.83 15.96
CA PRO A 506 31.01 -30.01 15.35
C PRO A 506 31.24 -29.12 14.13
N TYR A 507 30.28 -29.07 13.20
CA TYR A 507 30.37 -28.23 12.00
C TYR A 507 30.34 -26.73 12.32
N LEU A 508 29.62 -26.30 13.36
CA LEU A 508 29.68 -24.92 13.86
C LEU A 508 31.05 -24.61 14.49
N CYS A 509 31.65 -25.57 15.20
CA CYS A 509 32.98 -25.46 15.78
C CYS A 509 34.08 -25.36 14.70
N GLU A 510 34.06 -26.25 13.71
CA GLU A 510 34.95 -26.23 12.53
C GLU A 510 34.90 -24.90 11.77
N GLN A 511 33.69 -24.36 11.56
CA GLN A 511 33.49 -23.06 10.91
C GLN A 511 33.79 -21.86 11.84
N ASN A 512 34.42 -22.09 13.01
CA ASN A 512 34.85 -21.08 13.98
C ASN A 512 33.72 -20.23 14.58
N ALA A 513 32.47 -20.73 14.61
CA ALA A 513 31.31 -20.00 15.12
C ALA A 513 31.52 -19.49 16.57
N VAL A 514 32.13 -20.32 17.43
CA VAL A 514 32.44 -19.98 18.83
C VAL A 514 33.31 -18.73 18.92
N ARG A 515 34.39 -18.63 18.13
CA ARG A 515 35.30 -17.48 18.14
C ARG A 515 34.59 -16.22 17.63
N ARG A 516 33.85 -16.31 16.52
CA ARG A 516 33.10 -15.17 15.95
C ARG A 516 32.00 -14.65 16.87
N LEU A 517 31.31 -15.53 17.60
CA LEU A 517 30.33 -15.15 18.61
C LEU A 517 30.98 -14.38 19.78
N ILE A 518 32.16 -14.83 20.25
CA ILE A 518 32.88 -14.16 21.34
C ILE A 518 33.48 -12.82 20.88
N GLU A 519 34.03 -12.75 19.67
CA GLU A 519 34.50 -11.49 19.07
C GLU A 519 33.37 -10.44 18.99
N LEU A 520 32.20 -10.83 18.48
CA LEU A 520 31.02 -9.96 18.39
C LEU A 520 30.52 -9.55 19.79
N LEU A 521 30.50 -10.47 20.76
CA LEU A 521 30.14 -10.19 22.15
C LEU A 521 31.07 -9.16 22.79
N ILE A 522 32.39 -9.27 22.57
CA ILE A 522 33.39 -8.30 23.06
C ILE A 522 33.20 -6.92 22.41
N ILE A 523 32.83 -6.86 21.12
CA ILE A 523 32.54 -5.60 20.43
C ILE A 523 31.29 -4.93 21.01
N ILE A 524 30.18 -5.67 21.16
CA ILE A 524 28.92 -5.15 21.69
C ILE A 524 29.09 -4.69 23.15
N ASP A 525 29.78 -5.48 23.97
CA ASP A 525 30.08 -5.15 25.37
C ASP A 525 30.85 -3.83 25.52
N ARG A 526 31.88 -3.60 24.69
CA ARG A 526 32.66 -2.35 24.69
C ARG A 526 31.84 -1.12 24.31
N GLU A 527 30.80 -1.29 23.51
CA GLU A 527 29.92 -0.19 23.07
C GLU A 527 28.79 0.04 24.08
N ARG A 528 28.26 -1.03 24.68
CA ARG A 528 27.36 -1.01 25.84
C ARG A 528 27.99 -0.29 27.05
N LEU A 529 29.30 -0.42 27.25
CA LEU A 529 30.02 0.31 28.30
C LEU A 529 30.20 1.82 28.01
N LYS A 530 29.88 2.29 26.79
CA LYS A 530 29.88 3.72 26.42
C LYS A 530 28.49 4.34 26.47
N ILE A 531 27.45 3.54 26.18
CA ILE A 531 26.06 3.98 26.06
C ILE A 531 25.27 3.41 27.24
N SER A 532 25.01 4.24 28.23
CA SER A 532 24.10 3.87 29.32
C SER A 532 22.70 3.61 28.77
N GLU A 533 22.07 2.51 29.18
CA GLU A 533 20.65 2.19 29.01
C GLU A 533 20.14 1.79 27.60
N ASP A 534 20.99 1.38 26.64
CA ASP A 534 20.46 0.72 25.42
C ASP A 534 20.14 -0.78 25.63
N ASN A 535 18.88 -1.03 26.00
CA ASN A 535 18.31 -2.39 26.12
C ASN A 535 18.42 -3.25 24.85
N LYS A 536 18.61 -2.67 23.66
CA LYS A 536 18.81 -3.46 22.42
C LYS A 536 20.09 -4.29 22.49
N LEU A 537 21.16 -3.74 23.05
CA LEU A 537 22.45 -4.40 23.16
C LEU A 537 22.36 -5.62 24.08
N ASP A 538 21.65 -5.50 25.21
CA ASP A 538 21.40 -6.62 26.13
C ASP A 538 20.62 -7.77 25.45
N ILE A 539 19.67 -7.46 24.58
CA ILE A 539 18.92 -8.47 23.81
C ILE A 539 19.87 -9.26 22.89
N LEU A 540 20.81 -8.61 22.19
CA LEU A 540 21.75 -9.34 21.33
C LEU A 540 22.79 -10.12 22.14
N LEU A 541 23.24 -9.59 23.29
CA LEU A 541 24.12 -10.30 24.21
C LEU A 541 23.46 -11.58 24.76
N ASP A 542 22.17 -11.55 25.15
CA ASP A 542 21.44 -12.77 25.58
C ASP A 542 21.31 -13.81 24.44
N ILE A 543 21.06 -13.36 23.21
CA ILE A 543 21.01 -14.25 22.05
C ILE A 543 22.40 -14.88 21.80
N ILE A 544 23.50 -14.13 21.94
CA ILE A 544 24.86 -14.68 21.80
C ILE A 544 25.18 -15.67 22.94
N ILE A 545 24.95 -15.30 24.21
CA ILE A 545 25.21 -16.19 25.34
C ILE A 545 24.37 -17.46 25.24
N GLY A 546 23.09 -17.34 24.84
CA GLY A 546 22.24 -18.51 24.61
C GLY A 546 22.68 -19.39 23.43
N ALA A 547 23.41 -18.86 22.44
CA ALA A 547 24.09 -19.68 21.44
C ALA A 547 25.32 -20.38 22.04
N LEU A 548 26.12 -19.66 22.84
CA LEU A 548 27.30 -20.21 23.53
C LEU A 548 26.94 -21.31 24.53
N ILE A 549 25.83 -21.22 25.27
CA ILE A 549 25.32 -22.30 26.15
C ILE A 549 25.04 -23.57 25.35
N ASN A 550 24.41 -23.44 24.18
CA ASN A 550 24.11 -24.60 23.33
C ASN A 550 25.38 -25.22 22.74
N LEU A 551 26.35 -24.41 22.34
CA LEU A 551 27.65 -24.87 21.85
C LEU A 551 28.49 -25.52 22.97
N ALA A 552 28.50 -24.96 24.18
CA ALA A 552 29.29 -25.42 25.34
C ALA A 552 28.90 -26.82 25.88
N LYS A 553 27.84 -27.43 25.36
CA LYS A 553 27.53 -28.85 25.60
C LYS A 553 28.60 -29.76 24.99
N ASP A 554 29.27 -29.31 23.93
CA ASP A 554 30.43 -29.95 23.33
C ASP A 554 31.75 -29.49 23.99
N SER A 555 32.65 -30.42 24.27
CA SER A 555 33.91 -30.16 24.98
C SER A 555 34.95 -29.41 24.14
N SER A 556 34.95 -29.56 22.81
CA SER A 556 35.81 -28.77 21.92
C SER A 556 35.35 -27.30 21.92
N CYS A 557 34.03 -27.07 21.93
CA CYS A 557 33.47 -25.73 22.10
C CYS A 557 33.83 -25.12 23.47
N ARG A 558 33.71 -25.86 24.59
CA ARG A 558 34.14 -25.37 25.92
C ARG A 558 35.62 -24.98 25.94
N SER A 559 36.47 -25.81 25.33
CA SER A 559 37.91 -25.58 25.24
C SER A 559 38.22 -24.24 24.55
N ILE A 560 37.54 -23.93 23.43
CA ILE A 560 37.69 -22.66 22.72
C ILE A 560 37.16 -21.48 23.55
N ILE A 561 36.01 -21.62 24.23
CA ILE A 561 35.47 -20.54 25.08
C ILE A 561 36.46 -20.21 26.23
N LYS A 562 37.04 -21.23 26.85
CA LYS A 562 38.09 -21.10 27.89
C LYS A 562 39.37 -20.45 27.33
N GLU A 563 39.82 -20.87 26.14
CA GLU A 563 41.00 -20.31 25.45
C GLU A 563 40.85 -18.81 25.15
N MET A 564 39.64 -18.36 24.78
CA MET A 564 39.34 -16.95 24.46
C MET A 564 39.29 -16.02 25.70
N LYS A 565 39.52 -16.54 26.92
CA LYS A 565 39.66 -15.78 28.20
C LYS A 565 38.51 -14.81 28.51
N CYS A 566 37.31 -15.12 28.01
CA CYS A 566 36.14 -14.24 28.10
C CYS A 566 35.35 -14.34 29.43
N THR A 567 35.70 -15.28 30.32
CA THR A 567 35.03 -15.51 31.62
C THR A 567 34.77 -14.26 32.47
N PRO A 568 35.68 -13.27 32.59
CA PRO A 568 35.42 -12.05 33.37
C PRO A 568 34.24 -11.20 32.84
N ILE A 569 33.96 -11.26 31.54
CA ILE A 569 32.82 -10.58 30.92
C ILE A 569 31.51 -11.27 31.37
N PHE A 570 31.49 -12.61 31.35
CA PHE A 570 30.35 -13.39 31.83
C PHE A 570 30.08 -13.17 33.33
N ILE A 571 31.13 -13.10 34.15
CA ILE A 571 31.00 -12.77 35.59
C ILE A 571 30.39 -11.37 35.79
N ARG A 572 30.83 -10.36 35.01
CA ARG A 572 30.20 -9.03 35.06
C ARG A 572 28.73 -9.09 34.64
N PHE A 573 28.38 -9.86 33.61
CA PHE A 573 26.99 -10.04 33.17
C PHE A 573 26.10 -10.72 34.22
N SER A 574 26.62 -11.68 35.01
CA SER A 574 25.88 -12.28 36.14
C SER A 574 25.60 -11.31 37.31
N HIS A 575 26.18 -10.10 37.29
CA HIS A 575 25.92 -9.03 38.26
C HIS A 575 25.15 -7.83 37.69
N LEU A 576 24.68 -7.89 36.44
CA LEU A 576 23.81 -6.87 35.86
C LEU A 576 22.35 -7.00 36.36
N PRO A 577 21.59 -5.90 36.45
CA PRO A 577 20.16 -5.94 36.81
C PRO A 577 19.26 -6.53 35.70
N SER A 578 19.81 -6.79 34.52
CA SER A 578 19.09 -7.39 33.38
C SER A 578 18.88 -8.88 33.63
N CYS A 579 17.69 -9.23 34.13
CA CYS A 579 17.39 -10.58 34.65
C CYS A 579 17.65 -11.71 33.65
N SER A 580 17.30 -11.53 32.36
CA SER A 580 17.58 -12.54 31.31
C SER A 580 19.09 -12.71 31.10
N LEU A 581 19.81 -11.60 30.89
CA LEU A 581 21.24 -11.63 30.62
C LEU A 581 22.03 -12.21 31.81
N GLN A 582 21.59 -11.91 33.04
CA GLN A 582 22.10 -12.50 34.27
C GLN A 582 21.86 -14.01 34.34
N GLN A 583 20.65 -14.49 34.06
CA GLN A 583 20.34 -15.92 34.07
C GLN A 583 21.12 -16.67 33.00
N SER A 584 21.10 -16.18 31.76
CA SER A 584 21.86 -16.71 30.63
C SER A 584 23.37 -16.78 30.95
N SER A 585 23.96 -15.73 31.52
CA SER A 585 25.39 -15.72 31.85
C SER A 585 25.75 -16.72 32.96
N ASN A 586 24.93 -16.82 34.02
CA ASN A 586 25.10 -17.84 35.06
C ASN A 586 24.99 -19.26 34.50
N SER A 587 24.05 -19.52 33.57
CA SER A 587 23.95 -20.82 32.89
C SER A 587 25.19 -21.15 32.06
N LEU A 588 25.77 -20.18 31.35
CA LEU A 588 27.02 -20.38 30.60
C LEU A 588 28.21 -20.64 31.54
N LEU A 589 28.33 -19.91 32.65
CA LEU A 589 29.37 -20.14 33.65
C LEU A 589 29.26 -21.54 34.26
N ASN A 590 28.05 -22.02 34.54
CA ASN A 590 27.81 -23.38 35.02
C ASN A 590 28.23 -24.44 33.97
N GLU A 591 27.84 -24.29 32.71
CA GLU A 591 28.22 -25.22 31.63
C GLU A 591 29.75 -25.27 31.42
N LEU A 592 30.44 -24.12 31.56
CA LEU A 592 31.90 -24.05 31.49
C LEU A 592 32.61 -24.68 32.70
N ASN A 593 31.91 -24.87 33.82
CA ASN A 593 32.42 -25.61 34.98
C ASN A 593 32.15 -27.13 34.90
N ILE A 594 31.55 -27.63 33.80
CA ILE A 594 31.41 -29.07 33.53
C ILE A 594 32.66 -29.57 32.77
N ASP A 595 33.82 -29.50 33.41
CA ASP A 595 35.04 -30.26 33.09
C ASP A 595 35.87 -30.47 34.37
#